data_AF-A0A7X9G7U5-F1
#
_entry.id   AF-A0A7X9G7U5-F1
#
_cell.length_a   1.000
_cell.length_b   1.000
_cell.length_c   1.000
_cell.angle_alpha   90.00
_cell.angle_beta   90.00
_cell.angle_gamma   90.00
#
_symmetry.space_group_name_H-M   'P 1'
#
loop_
_entity.id
_entity.type
_entity.pdbx_description
1 polymer ?
#
loop_
_entity_poly.entity_id
_entity_poly.type
_entity_poly.pdbx_seq_one_letter_code
_entity_poly.pdbx_strand_id
1 'polypeptide(L)'
;MKDIGLFSNTSEISETFGPDADLVLFSGHCLDLLKQIPDRSIQLVVTSPPYNIGKEYEKKRQLQDYIELQEQVIRECVRVLADSGSLCWEVGNYVENGAIIPLDIALYPIFNSLDLVMRNRIIWSFEHGLHCSNRFSGRYETILWFTRKTDKYTFNLDPVRVPQKYPGKKYFKGPKAGQYSCNPLGKNPGDVWDIPNVKNNHVEKTDHPCQFPVELIERLVLSMSNKGDWVLDPFVGTGTSIIAALRHGRRGAGAEIEPKYIDIARGRIQAALDGTLKVRPMNKPKYEPATRKKMANNPWLPAEEFLPPEH
;
A
#
# COMPACT_ATOMS: atom_id res chain seq x y z
N MET A 1 -18.47 3.61 -10.37
CA MET A 1 -17.69 2.36 -10.41
C MET A 1 -18.39 1.39 -11.34
N LYS A 2 -17.91 1.31 -12.58
CA LYS A 2 -18.02 0.19 -13.53
C LYS A 2 -17.09 0.58 -14.68
N ASP A 3 -15.82 0.24 -14.54
CA ASP A 3 -14.94 0.14 -15.69
C ASP A 3 -13.83 -0.87 -15.37
N ILE A 4 -14.23 -2.14 -15.26
CA ILE A 4 -13.36 -3.32 -15.27
C ILE A 4 -13.01 -3.65 -16.74
N GLY A 5 -12.99 -2.64 -17.63
CA GLY A 5 -13.05 -2.77 -19.10
C GLY A 5 -11.87 -3.46 -19.78
N LEU A 6 -10.98 -4.09 -19.03
CA LEU A 6 -9.91 -4.97 -19.52
C LEU A 6 -10.16 -6.45 -19.22
N PHE A 7 -10.89 -6.78 -18.16
CA PHE A 7 -11.13 -8.16 -17.75
C PHE A 7 -12.61 -8.48 -17.93
N SER A 8 -12.90 -9.41 -18.84
CA SER A 8 -14.23 -10.02 -18.91
C SER A 8 -14.61 -10.64 -17.56
N ASN A 9 -15.90 -10.78 -17.25
CA ASN A 9 -16.38 -11.52 -16.07
C ASN A 9 -15.95 -13.02 -16.04
N THR A 10 -15.14 -13.46 -17.00
CA THR A 10 -14.62 -14.82 -17.18
C THR A 10 -13.10 -14.92 -17.05
N SER A 11 -12.39 -13.88 -16.62
CA SER A 11 -10.94 -13.97 -16.39
C SER A 11 -10.63 -14.98 -15.29
N GLU A 12 -10.02 -16.11 -15.68
CA GLU A 12 -9.61 -17.17 -14.76
C GLU A 12 -8.40 -16.74 -13.93
N ILE A 13 -8.37 -17.15 -12.67
CA ILE A 13 -7.22 -16.92 -11.78
C ILE A 13 -6.17 -17.97 -12.14
N SER A 14 -5.12 -17.58 -12.86
CA SER A 14 -4.04 -18.49 -13.21
C SER A 14 -3.16 -18.82 -11.99
N GLU A 15 -2.68 -20.05 -11.92
CA GLU A 15 -1.67 -20.46 -10.94
C GLU A 15 -0.24 -20.30 -11.47
N THR A 16 -0.05 -19.91 -12.73
CA THR A 16 1.27 -19.68 -13.33
C THR A 16 1.33 -18.36 -14.09
N PHE A 17 2.52 -17.77 -14.17
CA PHE A 17 2.74 -16.59 -14.98
C PHE A 17 3.01 -16.99 -16.43
N GLY A 18 2.18 -16.49 -17.35
CA GLY A 18 2.24 -16.85 -18.77
C GLY A 18 1.63 -15.78 -19.68
N PRO A 19 1.81 -15.89 -21.00
CA PRO A 19 1.38 -14.87 -21.97
C PRO A 19 -0.14 -14.68 -22.02
N ASP A 20 -0.90 -15.73 -21.72
CA ASP A 20 -2.37 -15.72 -21.74
C ASP A 20 -2.98 -15.37 -20.37
N ALA A 21 -2.15 -15.19 -19.33
CA ALA A 21 -2.61 -14.83 -18.01
C ALA A 21 -2.85 -13.32 -17.92
N ASP A 22 -4.00 -12.95 -17.38
CA ASP A 22 -4.33 -11.57 -16.99
C ASP A 22 -4.23 -11.34 -15.48
N LEU A 23 -4.18 -12.44 -14.73
CA LEU A 23 -4.28 -12.51 -13.28
C LEU A 23 -3.60 -13.79 -12.80
N VAL A 24 -2.67 -13.66 -11.85
CA VAL A 24 -1.90 -14.77 -11.30
C VAL A 24 -1.96 -14.77 -9.78
N LEU A 25 -2.44 -15.86 -9.19
CA LEU A 25 -2.35 -16.14 -7.76
C LEU A 25 -1.59 -17.45 -7.57
N PHE A 26 -0.30 -17.35 -7.31
CA PHE A 26 0.59 -18.50 -7.19
C PHE A 26 0.57 -19.06 -5.77
N SER A 27 0.29 -20.35 -5.64
CA SER A 27 0.35 -21.11 -4.39
C SER A 27 1.75 -21.65 -4.15
N GLY A 28 2.58 -20.94 -3.39
CA GLY A 28 3.91 -21.39 -3.05
C GLY A 28 4.90 -20.27 -2.74
N HIS A 29 6.19 -20.60 -2.80
CA HIS A 29 7.25 -19.66 -2.48
C HIS A 29 7.37 -18.57 -3.55
N CYS A 30 7.52 -17.30 -3.14
CA CYS A 30 7.51 -16.16 -4.05
C CYS A 30 8.64 -16.18 -5.08
N LEU A 31 9.81 -16.71 -4.73
CA LEU A 31 10.92 -16.91 -5.66
C LEU A 31 10.58 -17.88 -6.80
N ASP A 32 9.66 -18.84 -6.60
CA ASP A 32 9.26 -19.76 -7.67
C ASP A 32 8.28 -19.12 -8.66
N LEU A 33 7.44 -18.20 -8.19
CA LEU A 33 6.69 -17.31 -9.08
C LEU A 33 7.64 -16.37 -9.84
N LEU A 34 8.56 -15.70 -9.14
CA LEU A 34 9.47 -14.72 -9.74
C LEU A 34 10.29 -15.32 -10.90
N LYS A 35 10.74 -16.58 -10.78
CA LYS A 35 11.44 -17.31 -11.86
C LYS A 35 10.62 -17.43 -13.16
N GLN A 36 9.29 -17.43 -13.08
CA GLN A 36 8.41 -17.51 -14.26
C GLN A 36 8.25 -16.16 -14.96
N ILE A 37 8.55 -15.06 -14.27
CA ILE A 37 8.31 -13.71 -14.76
C ILE A 37 9.51 -13.26 -15.62
N PRO A 38 9.28 -12.84 -16.87
CA PRO A 38 10.33 -12.31 -17.73
C PRO A 38 10.98 -11.05 -17.15
N ASP A 39 12.25 -10.84 -17.49
CA ASP A 39 12.97 -9.60 -17.17
C ASP A 39 12.21 -8.37 -17.68
N ARG A 40 12.25 -7.29 -16.91
CA ARG A 40 11.71 -5.97 -17.30
C ARG A 40 10.25 -5.97 -17.77
N SER A 41 9.40 -6.84 -17.21
CA SER A 41 7.99 -6.99 -17.61
C SER A 41 6.98 -6.42 -16.60
N ILE A 42 7.40 -6.09 -15.38
CA ILE A 42 6.52 -5.63 -14.29
C ILE A 42 6.62 -4.12 -14.13
N GLN A 43 5.49 -3.43 -14.21
CA GLN A 43 5.47 -1.96 -14.09
C GLN A 43 5.48 -1.50 -12.63
N LEU A 44 4.78 -2.20 -11.74
CA LEU A 44 4.73 -1.86 -10.32
C LEU A 44 4.94 -3.10 -9.48
N VAL A 45 5.97 -3.09 -8.64
CA VAL A 45 6.07 -4.02 -7.51
C VAL A 45 5.56 -3.29 -6.28
N VAL A 46 4.58 -3.86 -5.58
CA VAL A 46 4.04 -3.30 -4.34
C VAL A 46 3.81 -4.43 -3.35
N THR A 47 4.38 -4.30 -2.16
CA THR A 47 4.31 -5.36 -1.16
C THR A 47 4.50 -4.85 0.25
N SER A 48 4.09 -5.70 1.20
CA SER A 48 4.51 -5.67 2.59
C SER A 48 5.02 -7.06 2.98
N PRO A 49 6.34 -7.29 3.02
CA PRO A 49 6.89 -8.57 3.43
C PRO A 49 6.49 -8.94 4.87
N PRO A 50 6.43 -10.23 5.22
CA PRO A 50 6.16 -10.65 6.58
C PRO A 50 7.33 -10.27 7.51
N TYR A 51 7.05 -9.51 8.58
CA TYR A 51 8.06 -9.05 9.53
C TYR A 51 8.55 -10.12 10.53
N ASN A 52 8.11 -11.39 10.38
CA ASN A 52 8.34 -12.46 11.35
C ASN A 52 7.91 -12.12 12.79
N ILE A 53 7.01 -11.15 12.96
CA ILE A 53 6.47 -10.74 14.26
C ILE A 53 5.30 -11.67 14.58
N GLY A 54 5.59 -12.80 15.26
CA GLY A 54 4.56 -13.52 16.03
C GLY A 54 3.96 -14.80 15.45
N LYS A 55 4.66 -15.59 14.63
CA LYS A 55 4.28 -17.02 14.51
C LYS A 55 4.74 -17.72 15.80
N GLU A 56 3.80 -18.16 16.65
CA GLU A 56 4.04 -18.91 17.90
C GLU A 56 4.80 -20.24 17.73
N TYR A 57 5.19 -20.61 16.51
CA TYR A 57 5.79 -21.91 16.19
C TYR A 57 7.02 -21.89 15.28
N GLU A 58 7.73 -20.76 15.14
CA GLU A 58 9.06 -20.78 14.52
C GLU A 58 10.08 -20.05 15.40
N LYS A 59 11.24 -20.70 15.64
CA LYS A 59 12.41 -20.11 16.31
C LYS A 59 12.58 -18.67 15.82
N LYS A 60 12.72 -17.70 16.74
CA LYS A 60 13.07 -16.30 16.43
C LYS A 60 14.14 -16.31 15.32
N ARG A 61 13.75 -16.04 14.08
CA ARG A 61 14.71 -15.81 12.99
C ARG A 61 15.42 -14.52 13.34
N GLN A 62 16.74 -14.52 13.27
CA GLN A 62 17.51 -13.32 13.57
C GLN A 62 17.16 -12.25 12.54
N LEU A 63 17.23 -10.96 12.90
CA LEU A 63 17.00 -9.85 11.96
C LEU A 63 17.81 -10.03 10.66
N GLN A 64 19.00 -10.61 10.78
CA GLN A 64 19.86 -10.94 9.65
C GLN A 64 19.23 -11.92 8.65
N ASP A 65 18.60 -13.01 9.11
CA ASP A 65 17.91 -13.98 8.24
C ASP A 65 16.76 -13.31 7.48
N TYR A 66 16.07 -12.37 8.13
CA TYR A 66 15.03 -11.56 7.48
C TYR A 66 15.65 -10.70 6.38
N ILE A 67 16.70 -9.94 6.68
CA ILE A 67 17.39 -9.07 5.71
C ILE A 67 17.88 -9.88 4.50
N GLU A 68 18.47 -11.06 4.72
CA GLU A 68 18.96 -11.94 3.64
C GLU A 68 17.84 -12.47 2.75
N LEU A 69 16.71 -12.88 3.34
CA LEU A 69 15.53 -13.28 2.57
C LEU A 69 14.98 -12.10 1.76
N GLN A 70 14.88 -10.91 2.37
CA GLN A 70 14.44 -9.70 1.69
C GLN A 70 15.37 -9.36 0.52
N GLU A 71 16.68 -9.45 0.69
CA GLU A 71 17.65 -9.20 -0.37
C GLU A 71 17.44 -10.10 -1.58
N GLN A 72 17.22 -11.40 -1.37
CA GLN A 72 16.97 -12.35 -2.46
C GLN A 72 15.72 -11.96 -3.26
N VAL A 73 14.63 -11.64 -2.57
CA VAL A 73 13.36 -11.26 -3.22
C VAL A 73 13.46 -9.90 -3.89
N ILE A 74 14.12 -8.92 -3.25
CA ILE A 74 14.33 -7.59 -3.83
C ILE A 74 15.15 -7.69 -5.12
N ARG A 75 16.21 -8.51 -5.16
CA ARG A 75 17.03 -8.71 -6.37
C ARG A 75 16.19 -9.23 -7.54
N GLU A 76 15.35 -10.23 -7.30
CA GLU A 76 14.44 -10.75 -8.31
C GLU A 76 13.36 -9.74 -8.71
N CYS A 77 12.82 -8.98 -7.76
CA CYS A 77 11.91 -7.88 -8.06
C CYS A 77 12.56 -6.82 -8.96
N VAL A 78 13.83 -6.49 -8.71
CA VAL A 78 14.61 -5.58 -9.55
C VAL A 78 14.88 -6.17 -10.93
N ARG A 79 15.08 -7.47 -11.08
CA ARG A 79 15.22 -8.13 -12.39
C ARG A 79 13.95 -7.96 -13.24
N VAL A 80 12.79 -8.27 -12.66
CA VAL A 80 11.50 -8.23 -13.38
C VAL A 80 10.96 -6.81 -13.57
N LEU A 81 11.44 -5.82 -12.82
CA LEU A 81 10.97 -4.44 -12.90
C LEU A 81 11.26 -3.81 -14.27
N ALA A 82 10.24 -3.29 -14.93
CA ALA A 82 10.35 -2.57 -16.20
C ALA A 82 11.26 -1.34 -16.10
N ASP A 83 11.74 -0.84 -17.24
CA ASP A 83 12.64 0.33 -17.28
C ASP A 83 11.98 1.61 -16.73
N SER A 84 10.67 1.77 -16.93
CA SER A 84 9.83 2.83 -16.37
C SER A 84 9.16 2.45 -15.04
N GLY A 85 9.52 1.28 -14.47
CA GLY A 85 8.83 0.67 -13.34
C GLY A 85 9.13 1.30 -11.99
N SER A 86 8.22 1.08 -11.04
CA SER A 86 8.38 1.48 -9.64
C SER A 86 8.33 0.27 -8.70
N LEU A 87 9.14 0.32 -7.64
CA LEU A 87 9.14 -0.65 -6.54
C LEU A 87 8.74 0.08 -5.26
N CYS A 88 7.69 -0.40 -4.62
CA CYS A 88 7.15 0.13 -3.36
C CYS A 88 7.22 -0.95 -2.29
N TRP A 89 8.11 -0.76 -1.31
CA TRP A 89 8.36 -1.70 -0.22
C TRP A 89 7.83 -1.12 1.08
N GLU A 90 6.65 -1.56 1.49
CA GLU A 90 6.03 -1.17 2.76
C GLU A 90 6.67 -1.96 3.90
N VAL A 91 7.16 -1.25 4.92
CA VAL A 91 7.80 -1.83 6.10
C VAL A 91 7.47 -1.05 7.38
N GLY A 92 7.20 -1.82 8.44
CA GLY A 92 7.03 -1.30 9.79
C GLY A 92 8.33 -1.31 10.61
N ASN A 93 8.19 -1.65 11.89
CA ASN A 93 9.29 -1.70 12.83
C ASN A 93 9.46 -3.11 13.41
N TYR A 94 10.70 -3.55 13.55
CA TYR A 94 11.05 -4.71 14.36
C TYR A 94 11.38 -4.25 15.80
N VAL A 95 11.02 -5.06 16.79
CA VAL A 95 11.25 -4.73 18.20
C VAL A 95 12.05 -5.83 18.85
N GLU A 96 13.23 -5.48 19.35
CA GLU A 96 14.14 -6.40 20.02
C GLU A 96 14.61 -5.79 21.32
N ASN A 97 14.40 -6.50 22.43
CA ASN A 97 14.84 -6.07 23.78
C ASN A 97 14.42 -4.62 24.14
N GLY A 98 13.24 -4.19 23.68
CA GLY A 98 12.70 -2.84 23.92
C GLY A 98 13.20 -1.76 22.95
N ALA A 99 14.21 -2.05 22.12
CA ALA A 99 14.67 -1.17 21.06
C ALA A 99 13.75 -1.25 19.83
N ILE A 100 13.57 -0.13 19.14
CA ILE A 100 12.89 -0.08 17.84
C ILE A 100 13.97 -0.16 16.77
N ILE A 101 13.81 -1.09 15.84
CA ILE A 101 14.65 -1.22 14.65
C ILE A 101 13.74 -0.90 13.45
N PRO A 102 13.87 0.31 12.87
CA PRO A 102 13.12 0.67 11.67
C PRO A 102 13.59 -0.17 10.49
N LEU A 103 12.69 -0.97 9.94
CA LEU A 103 13.04 -1.91 8.88
C LEU A 103 13.36 -1.20 7.56
N ASP A 104 12.83 0.00 7.36
CA ASP A 104 13.16 0.86 6.22
C ASP A 104 14.64 1.27 6.24
N ILE A 105 15.19 1.60 7.42
CA ILE A 105 16.60 1.90 7.60
C ILE A 105 17.46 0.65 7.37
N ALA A 106 17.03 -0.49 7.91
CA ALA A 106 17.77 -1.75 7.78
C ALA A 106 17.85 -2.25 6.33
N LEU A 107 16.79 -2.04 5.54
CA LEU A 107 16.72 -2.53 4.15
C LEU A 107 17.21 -1.53 3.11
N TYR A 108 17.25 -0.22 3.41
CA TYR A 108 17.73 0.81 2.47
C TYR A 108 19.07 0.48 1.79
N PRO A 109 20.11 -0.04 2.50
CA PRO A 109 21.39 -0.39 1.87
C PRO A 109 21.27 -1.41 0.73
N ILE A 110 20.32 -2.35 0.82
CA ILE A 110 20.06 -3.35 -0.24
C ILE A 110 19.61 -2.62 -1.51
N PHE A 111 18.58 -1.77 -1.41
CA PHE A 111 18.07 -1.03 -2.57
C PHE A 111 19.13 -0.12 -3.19
N ASN A 112 19.91 0.57 -2.34
CA ASN A 112 20.99 1.45 -2.79
C ASN A 112 22.12 0.69 -3.50
N SER A 113 22.36 -0.57 -3.14
CA SER A 113 23.36 -1.43 -3.81
C SER A 113 22.94 -1.93 -5.19
N LEU A 114 21.65 -1.78 -5.54
CA LEU A 114 21.05 -2.27 -6.78
C LEU A 114 20.80 -1.15 -7.83
N ASP A 115 21.54 -0.04 -7.72
CA ASP A 115 21.43 1.13 -8.62
C ASP A 115 20.00 1.71 -8.76
N LEU A 116 19.16 1.52 -7.73
CA LEU A 116 17.84 2.13 -7.66
C LEU A 116 17.92 3.58 -7.19
N VAL A 117 16.97 4.39 -7.63
CA VAL A 117 16.82 5.78 -7.19
C VAL A 117 15.61 5.88 -6.27
N MET A 118 15.84 6.28 -5.02
CA MET A 118 14.76 6.57 -4.08
C MET A 118 14.03 7.83 -4.52
N ARG A 119 12.70 7.75 -4.63
CA ARG A 119 11.84 8.89 -4.99
C ARG A 119 11.18 9.51 -3.78
N ASN A 120 10.59 8.69 -2.92
CA ASN A 120 10.08 9.14 -1.63
C ASN A 120 10.23 8.05 -0.55
N ARG A 121 10.32 8.52 0.68
CA ARG A 121 10.04 7.75 1.89
C ARG A 121 8.64 8.10 2.34
N ILE A 122 7.64 7.34 1.86
CA ILE A 122 6.24 7.66 2.12
C ILE A 122 5.87 7.15 3.52
N ILE A 123 5.29 8.01 4.34
CA ILE A 123 4.81 7.69 5.68
C ILE A 123 3.32 7.38 5.63
N TRP A 124 2.95 6.14 5.90
CA TRP A 124 1.55 5.75 6.05
C TRP A 124 1.16 5.86 7.53
N SER A 125 0.36 6.87 7.89
CA SER A 125 -0.12 7.09 9.26
C SER A 125 -1.51 6.51 9.49
N PHE A 126 -1.73 5.97 10.69
CA PHE A 126 -3.00 5.41 11.14
C PHE A 126 -3.20 5.59 12.66
N GLU A 127 -4.46 5.65 13.10
CA GLU A 127 -4.80 6.03 14.49
C GLU A 127 -4.83 4.84 15.46
N HIS A 128 -5.18 3.64 14.97
CA HIS A 128 -5.44 2.49 15.83
C HIS A 128 -4.26 1.51 15.83
N GLY A 129 -3.82 1.10 17.03
CA GLY A 129 -2.76 0.13 17.21
C GLY A 129 -2.55 -0.19 18.70
N LEU A 130 -1.64 -1.13 18.97
CA LEU A 130 -1.24 -1.42 20.35
C LEU A 130 -0.64 -0.17 21.01
N HIS A 131 -0.84 -0.06 22.32
CA HIS A 131 -0.30 1.02 23.14
C HIS A 131 0.94 0.55 23.89
N CYS A 132 1.89 1.47 24.07
CA CYS A 132 3.09 1.27 24.87
C CYS A 132 3.10 2.27 26.03
N SER A 133 3.55 1.84 27.21
CA SER A 133 3.72 2.70 28.39
C SER A 133 5.12 3.33 28.47
N ASN A 134 6.13 2.61 27.98
CA ASN A 134 7.55 2.98 28.18
C ASN A 134 8.14 3.77 27.00
N ARG A 135 7.31 4.11 25.99
CA ARG A 135 7.67 4.91 24.80
C ARG A 135 6.39 5.35 24.06
N PHE A 136 6.52 6.30 23.14
CA PHE A 136 5.42 6.66 22.24
C PHE A 136 5.00 5.47 21.39
N SER A 137 3.68 5.28 21.25
CA SER A 137 3.13 4.18 20.47
C SER A 137 3.31 4.45 18.98
N GLY A 138 3.80 3.47 18.22
CA GLY A 138 3.96 3.60 16.77
C GLY A 138 2.60 3.81 16.08
N ARG A 139 2.51 4.81 15.21
CA ARG A 139 1.28 5.18 14.48
C ARG A 139 1.53 5.43 13.00
N TYR A 140 2.61 4.84 12.50
CA TYR A 140 2.92 4.85 11.08
C TYR A 140 3.74 3.63 10.70
N GLU A 141 3.70 3.33 9.41
CA GLU A 141 4.66 2.47 8.71
C GLU A 141 5.20 3.23 7.49
N THR A 142 6.20 2.68 6.82
CA THR A 142 6.95 3.40 5.77
C THR A 142 6.92 2.63 4.46
N ILE A 143 6.59 3.30 3.36
CA ILE A 143 6.74 2.75 2.01
C ILE A 143 7.98 3.39 1.37
N LEU A 144 8.99 2.56 1.15
CA LEU A 144 10.16 2.92 0.37
C LEU A 144 9.80 2.86 -1.12
N TRP A 145 9.70 4.01 -1.78
CA TRP A 145 9.46 4.09 -3.22
C TRP A 145 10.76 4.29 -3.99
N PHE A 146 11.10 3.32 -4.82
CA PHE A 146 12.24 3.31 -5.71
C PHE A 146 11.82 3.19 -7.17
N THR A 147 12.68 3.69 -8.06
CA THR A 147 12.63 3.40 -9.50
C THR A 147 14.01 2.94 -9.96
N ARG A 148 14.10 2.39 -11.18
CA ARG A 148 15.40 2.32 -11.86
C ARG A 148 15.99 3.72 -12.05
N LYS A 149 17.29 3.77 -12.33
CA LYS A 149 18.02 5.00 -12.67
C LYS A 149 17.60 5.53 -14.04
N THR A 150 16.48 6.23 -14.08
CA THR A 150 15.89 6.85 -15.27
C THR A 150 15.16 8.14 -14.89
N ASP A 151 15.01 9.06 -15.84
CA ASP A 151 14.15 10.25 -15.74
C ASP A 151 12.74 10.01 -16.31
N LYS A 152 12.51 8.86 -16.98
CA LYS A 152 11.26 8.51 -17.67
C LYS A 152 10.44 7.44 -16.96
N TYR A 153 10.42 7.44 -15.63
CA TYR A 153 9.57 6.52 -14.88
C TYR A 153 8.10 6.97 -14.92
N THR A 154 7.17 6.01 -14.83
CA THR A 154 5.74 6.32 -14.83
C THR A 154 5.34 7.01 -13.53
N PHE A 155 4.80 8.22 -13.62
CA PHE A 155 4.19 8.92 -12.48
C PHE A 155 2.98 9.79 -12.89
N ASN A 156 1.79 9.29 -12.58
CA ASN A 156 0.51 9.91 -12.86
C ASN A 156 -0.02 10.64 -11.62
N LEU A 157 0.26 11.94 -11.49
CA LEU A 157 -0.16 12.71 -10.32
C LEU A 157 -1.67 12.97 -10.28
N ASP A 158 -2.28 13.26 -11.42
CA ASP A 158 -3.66 13.75 -11.50
C ASP A 158 -4.70 12.78 -10.92
N PRO A 159 -4.65 11.45 -11.16
CA PRO A 159 -5.58 10.49 -10.57
C PRO A 159 -5.50 10.36 -9.04
N VAL A 160 -4.41 10.84 -8.42
CA VAL A 160 -4.15 10.69 -6.98
C VAL A 160 -4.14 12.02 -6.23
N ARG A 161 -4.55 13.11 -6.89
CA ARG A 161 -4.72 14.40 -6.22
C ARG A 161 -5.78 14.30 -5.13
N VAL A 162 -5.58 15.11 -4.11
CA VAL A 162 -6.51 15.25 -2.98
C VAL A 162 -7.09 16.66 -2.92
N PRO A 163 -8.26 16.87 -2.30
CA PRO A 163 -8.85 18.19 -2.16
C PRO A 163 -7.87 19.22 -1.58
N GLN A 164 -7.89 20.42 -2.14
CA GLN A 164 -7.12 21.55 -1.61
C GLN A 164 -7.85 22.13 -0.40
N LYS A 165 -7.10 22.61 0.60
CA LYS A 165 -7.68 23.34 1.74
C LYS A 165 -8.35 24.65 1.28
N TYR A 166 -7.76 25.32 0.29
CA TYR A 166 -8.23 26.61 -0.23
C TYR A 166 -8.36 26.56 -1.76
N PRO A 167 -9.39 25.89 -2.32
CA PRO A 167 -9.54 25.71 -3.76
C PRO A 167 -9.72 27.03 -4.53
N GLY A 168 -10.29 28.05 -3.88
CA GLY A 168 -10.47 29.39 -4.45
C GLY A 168 -9.23 30.30 -4.36
N LYS A 169 -8.09 29.82 -3.85
CA LYS A 169 -6.90 30.66 -3.67
C LYS A 169 -6.42 31.18 -5.02
N LYS A 170 -6.26 32.50 -5.12
CA LYS A 170 -5.75 33.19 -6.29
C LYS A 170 -4.35 33.72 -6.03
N TYR A 171 -3.55 33.88 -7.07
CA TYR A 171 -2.29 34.61 -6.97
C TYR A 171 -2.58 36.05 -6.52
N PHE A 172 -1.88 36.47 -5.46
CA PHE A 172 -2.06 37.80 -4.87
C PHE A 172 -1.33 38.89 -5.68
N LYS A 173 -0.18 38.55 -6.27
CA LYS A 173 0.69 39.47 -7.03
C LYS A 173 1.32 38.77 -8.24
N GLY A 174 1.90 39.56 -9.13
CA GLY A 174 2.64 39.10 -10.31
C GLY A 174 1.76 38.93 -11.56
N PRO A 175 2.33 38.43 -12.67
CA PRO A 175 1.64 38.35 -13.97
C PRO A 175 0.36 37.51 -13.98
N LYS A 176 0.18 36.64 -12.98
CA LYS A 176 -1.01 35.78 -12.80
C LYS A 176 -1.97 36.28 -11.72
N ALA A 177 -1.80 37.51 -11.21
CA ALA A 177 -2.66 38.06 -10.17
C ALA A 177 -4.15 37.95 -10.55
N GLY A 178 -4.98 37.50 -9.62
CA GLY A 178 -6.41 37.24 -9.87
C GLY A 178 -6.74 35.89 -10.53
N GLN A 179 -5.75 35.15 -11.05
CA GLN A 179 -5.92 33.77 -11.52
C GLN A 179 -5.82 32.78 -10.35
N TYR A 180 -6.48 31.62 -10.47
CA TYR A 180 -6.38 30.55 -9.47
C TYR A 180 -4.95 29.99 -9.41
N SER A 181 -4.41 29.87 -8.20
CA SER A 181 -3.06 29.33 -7.96
C SER A 181 -3.01 27.82 -7.82
N CYS A 182 -4.18 27.18 -7.81
CA CYS A 182 -4.36 25.78 -7.49
C CYS A 182 -4.72 24.98 -8.75
N ASN A 183 -4.24 23.74 -8.85
CA ASN A 183 -4.71 22.83 -9.90
C ASN A 183 -6.18 22.45 -9.61
N PRO A 184 -7.07 22.51 -10.61
CA PRO A 184 -8.51 22.25 -10.42
C PRO A 184 -8.83 20.83 -9.95
N LEU A 185 -7.96 19.85 -10.24
CA LEU A 185 -8.12 18.47 -9.82
C LEU A 185 -7.66 18.23 -8.36
N GLY A 186 -7.09 19.24 -7.70
CA GLY A 186 -6.62 19.15 -6.31
C GLY A 186 -5.11 19.31 -6.16
N LYS A 187 -4.59 19.10 -4.95
CA LYS A 187 -3.16 19.19 -4.63
C LYS A 187 -2.49 17.82 -4.71
N ASN A 188 -1.16 17.83 -4.84
CA ASN A 188 -0.37 16.63 -4.62
C ASN A 188 -0.66 16.09 -3.19
N PRO A 189 -0.90 14.78 -3.03
CA PRO A 189 -1.17 14.18 -1.71
C PRO A 189 -0.01 14.35 -0.72
N GLY A 190 1.20 14.69 -1.18
CA GLY A 190 2.42 14.64 -0.39
C GLY A 190 2.86 13.19 -0.18
N ASP A 191 3.81 13.00 0.73
CA ASP A 191 4.36 11.70 1.11
C ASP A 191 4.03 11.32 2.56
N VAL A 192 3.06 12.00 3.19
CA VAL A 192 2.46 11.59 4.47
C VAL A 192 1.00 11.29 4.23
N TRP A 193 0.63 10.01 4.29
CA TRP A 193 -0.67 9.51 3.90
C TRP A 193 -1.44 9.03 5.12
N ASP A 194 -2.54 9.73 5.38
CA ASP A 194 -3.41 9.42 6.50
C ASP A 194 -4.56 8.52 6.06
N ILE A 195 -4.34 7.20 6.12
CA ILE A 195 -5.28 6.17 5.64
C ILE A 195 -5.53 5.17 6.78
N PRO A 196 -6.78 4.89 7.18
CA PRO A 196 -7.06 3.91 8.23
C PRO A 196 -6.52 2.51 7.93
N ASN A 197 -5.99 1.84 8.95
CA ASN A 197 -5.60 0.44 8.85
C ASN A 197 -6.81 -0.52 8.97
N VAL A 198 -6.65 -1.73 8.45
CA VAL A 198 -7.71 -2.75 8.44
C VAL A 198 -7.78 -3.45 9.81
N LYS A 199 -8.65 -2.96 10.70
CA LYS A 199 -8.94 -3.53 12.04
C LYS A 199 -10.36 -4.11 12.13
N ASN A 200 -10.76 -4.61 13.31
CA ASN A 200 -11.96 -5.46 13.50
C ASN A 200 -13.28 -4.92 12.90
N ASN A 201 -13.48 -3.60 12.86
CA ASN A 201 -14.70 -2.99 12.30
C ASN A 201 -14.52 -2.47 10.86
N HIS A 202 -13.38 -2.75 10.23
CA HIS A 202 -13.10 -2.31 8.87
C HIS A 202 -13.80 -3.23 7.87
N VAL A 203 -14.42 -2.65 6.84
CA VAL A 203 -15.21 -3.41 5.84
C VAL A 203 -14.38 -4.46 5.07
N GLU A 204 -13.07 -4.23 4.97
CA GLU A 204 -12.13 -5.11 4.29
C GLU A 204 -11.45 -6.13 5.22
N LYS A 205 -11.84 -6.20 6.51
CA LYS A 205 -11.18 -7.07 7.48
C LYS A 205 -11.40 -8.54 7.15
N THR A 206 -10.31 -9.28 7.15
CA THR A 206 -10.27 -10.74 7.07
C THR A 206 -9.53 -11.32 8.27
N ASP A 207 -9.45 -12.64 8.32
CA ASP A 207 -8.63 -13.40 9.27
C ASP A 207 -7.11 -13.13 9.14
N HIS A 208 -6.66 -12.38 8.13
CA HIS A 208 -5.26 -12.00 8.02
C HIS A 208 -4.89 -10.92 9.07
N PRO A 209 -3.79 -11.10 9.82
CA PRO A 209 -3.45 -10.20 10.93
C PRO A 209 -3.00 -8.81 10.45
N CYS A 210 -2.27 -8.74 9.34
CA CYS A 210 -1.59 -7.53 8.86
C CYS A 210 -2.00 -7.23 7.40
N GLN A 211 -3.26 -6.86 7.17
CA GLN A 211 -3.77 -6.53 5.84
C GLN A 211 -3.73 -5.02 5.61
N PHE A 212 -3.14 -4.57 4.50
CA PHE A 212 -3.23 -3.18 4.05
C PHE A 212 -4.60 -2.89 3.44
N PRO A 213 -5.11 -1.66 3.58
CA PRO A 213 -6.36 -1.25 2.93
C PRO A 213 -6.16 -1.10 1.42
N VAL A 214 -7.18 -1.45 0.64
CA VAL A 214 -7.17 -1.34 -0.82
C VAL A 214 -6.84 0.10 -1.26
N GLU A 215 -7.36 1.11 -0.56
CA GLU A 215 -7.10 2.53 -0.84
C GLU A 215 -5.60 2.90 -0.85
N LEU A 216 -4.80 2.31 0.05
CA LEU A 216 -3.36 2.57 0.11
C LEU A 216 -2.69 2.13 -1.20
N ILE A 217 -3.08 0.95 -1.69
CA ILE A 217 -2.51 0.37 -2.90
C ILE A 217 -3.12 0.99 -4.15
N GLU A 218 -4.40 1.34 -4.16
CA GLU A 218 -5.04 2.08 -5.27
C GLU A 218 -4.26 3.37 -5.58
N ARG A 219 -3.79 4.10 -4.56
CA ARG A 219 -2.95 5.29 -4.77
C ARG A 219 -1.63 4.97 -5.47
N LEU A 220 -0.97 3.88 -5.12
CA LEU A 220 0.28 3.44 -5.76
C LEU A 220 0.02 2.97 -7.21
N VAL A 221 -1.00 2.13 -7.41
CA VAL A 221 -1.42 1.62 -8.72
C VAL A 221 -1.73 2.77 -9.66
N LEU A 222 -2.57 3.71 -9.24
CA LEU A 222 -2.99 4.84 -10.09
C LEU A 222 -1.85 5.78 -10.43
N SER A 223 -0.90 5.99 -9.51
CA SER A 223 0.23 6.89 -9.72
C SER A 223 1.39 6.25 -10.47
N MET A 224 1.63 4.94 -10.36
CA MET A 224 2.88 4.32 -10.85
C MET A 224 2.68 3.30 -11.98
N SER A 225 1.44 3.15 -12.47
CA SER A 225 1.10 2.27 -13.58
C SER A 225 -0.01 2.86 -14.47
N ASN A 226 -0.13 2.34 -15.68
CA ASN A 226 -1.19 2.63 -16.64
C ASN A 226 -2.12 1.42 -16.80
N LYS A 227 -3.27 1.61 -17.47
CA LYS A 227 -4.19 0.50 -17.78
C LYS A 227 -3.46 -0.60 -18.57
N GLY A 228 -3.69 -1.86 -18.22
CA GLY A 228 -3.07 -3.04 -18.84
C GLY A 228 -1.71 -3.45 -18.26
N ASP A 229 -1.05 -2.57 -17.49
CA ASP A 229 0.24 -2.88 -16.87
C ASP A 229 0.13 -3.94 -15.78
N TRP A 230 1.23 -4.66 -15.54
CA TRP A 230 1.35 -5.64 -14.46
C TRP A 230 1.72 -5.00 -13.12
N VAL A 231 0.96 -5.35 -12.09
CA VAL A 231 1.23 -5.09 -10.68
C VAL A 231 1.58 -6.41 -10.00
N LEU A 232 2.77 -6.48 -9.40
CA LEU A 232 3.28 -7.66 -8.71
C LEU A 232 3.35 -7.43 -7.20
N ASP A 233 2.92 -8.43 -6.45
CA ASP A 233 3.10 -8.52 -5.00
C ASP A 233 3.69 -9.90 -4.64
N PRO A 234 5.00 -10.01 -4.34
CA PRO A 234 5.61 -11.28 -3.96
C PRO A 234 5.09 -11.84 -2.64
N PHE A 235 4.37 -11.07 -1.82
CA PHE A 235 3.83 -11.49 -0.52
C PHE A 235 2.35 -11.14 -0.42
N VAL A 236 1.56 -11.66 -1.37
CA VAL A 236 0.23 -11.14 -1.69
C VAL A 236 -0.81 -11.26 -0.57
N GLY A 237 -0.60 -12.17 0.40
CA GLY A 237 -1.48 -12.34 1.54
C GLY A 237 -2.91 -12.63 1.10
N THR A 238 -3.81 -11.68 1.34
CA THR A 238 -5.25 -11.78 1.01
C THR A 238 -5.65 -11.07 -0.28
N GLY A 239 -4.70 -10.77 -1.16
CA GLY A 239 -4.99 -10.28 -2.51
C GLY A 239 -5.21 -8.77 -2.63
N THR A 240 -4.95 -7.95 -1.60
CA THR A 240 -5.23 -6.50 -1.63
C THR A 240 -4.60 -5.81 -2.85
N SER A 241 -3.34 -6.11 -3.16
CA SER A 241 -2.59 -5.54 -4.28
C SER A 241 -3.18 -5.91 -5.63
N ILE A 242 -3.48 -7.19 -5.84
CA ILE A 242 -4.18 -7.69 -7.03
C ILE A 242 -5.55 -7.02 -7.18
N ILE A 243 -6.32 -6.95 -6.09
CA ILE A 243 -7.65 -6.31 -6.09
C ILE A 243 -7.55 -4.84 -6.52
N ALA A 244 -6.59 -4.09 -5.97
CA ALA A 244 -6.36 -2.70 -6.35
C ALA A 244 -5.98 -2.56 -7.84
N ALA A 245 -5.17 -3.48 -8.37
CA ALA A 245 -4.82 -3.53 -9.79
C ALA A 245 -6.06 -3.75 -10.67
N LEU A 246 -6.82 -4.82 -10.41
CA LEU A 246 -8.00 -5.21 -11.19
C LEU A 246 -9.06 -4.10 -11.22
N ARG A 247 -9.32 -3.45 -10.08
CA ARG A 247 -10.28 -2.36 -9.95
C ARG A 247 -9.98 -1.15 -10.84
N HIS A 248 -8.73 -1.00 -11.26
CA HIS A 248 -8.27 0.07 -12.14
C HIS A 248 -7.87 -0.44 -13.52
N GLY A 249 -8.22 -1.68 -13.89
CA GLY A 249 -7.88 -2.25 -15.18
C GLY A 249 -6.37 -2.44 -15.35
N ARG A 250 -5.68 -2.91 -14.31
CA ARG A 250 -4.30 -3.41 -14.35
C ARG A 250 -4.32 -4.90 -14.09
N ARG A 251 -3.33 -5.60 -14.64
CA ARG A 251 -3.10 -7.02 -14.36
C ARG A 251 -2.46 -7.18 -12.99
N GLY A 252 -2.73 -8.29 -12.31
CA GLY A 252 -2.24 -8.54 -10.95
C GLY A 252 -1.57 -9.91 -10.85
N ALA A 253 -0.37 -9.97 -10.29
CA ALA A 253 0.33 -11.20 -9.98
C ALA A 253 0.79 -11.21 -8.52
N GLY A 254 0.77 -12.37 -7.88
CA GLY A 254 1.36 -12.50 -6.56
C GLY A 254 1.45 -13.93 -6.06
N ALA A 255 2.27 -14.12 -5.03
CA ALA A 255 2.50 -15.42 -4.40
C ALA A 255 2.14 -15.38 -2.93
N GLU A 256 1.57 -16.49 -2.45
CA GLU A 256 1.30 -16.74 -1.04
C GLU A 256 1.63 -18.19 -0.73
N ILE A 257 2.30 -18.43 0.40
CA ILE A 257 2.75 -19.76 0.79
C ILE A 257 1.74 -20.48 1.68
N GLU A 258 0.92 -19.71 2.41
CA GLU A 258 0.00 -20.23 3.41
C GLU A 258 -1.38 -20.51 2.79
N PRO A 259 -1.82 -21.79 2.69
CA PRO A 259 -3.05 -22.16 1.98
C PRO A 259 -4.30 -21.40 2.44
N LYS A 260 -4.40 -21.14 3.75
CA LYS A 260 -5.50 -20.34 4.33
C LYS A 260 -5.63 -18.97 3.68
N TYR A 261 -4.51 -18.28 3.42
CA TYR A 261 -4.52 -16.94 2.86
C TYR A 261 -4.77 -16.95 1.35
N ILE A 262 -4.31 -17.99 0.65
CA ILE A 262 -4.66 -18.24 -0.76
C ILE A 262 -6.17 -18.36 -0.94
N ASP A 263 -6.85 -19.15 -0.11
CA ASP A 263 -8.30 -19.33 -0.21
C ASP A 263 -9.05 -18.02 0.02
N ILE A 264 -8.62 -17.23 1.00
CA ILE A 264 -9.18 -15.89 1.27
C ILE A 264 -8.91 -14.96 0.08
N ALA A 265 -7.68 -14.95 -0.46
CA ALA A 265 -7.31 -14.13 -1.61
C ALA A 265 -8.17 -14.47 -2.83
N ARG A 266 -8.31 -15.77 -3.15
CA ARG A 266 -9.11 -16.28 -4.27
C ARG A 266 -10.56 -15.82 -4.16
N GLY A 267 -11.18 -15.98 -2.99
CA GLY A 267 -12.56 -15.52 -2.76
C GLY A 267 -12.74 -14.01 -2.90
N ARG A 268 -11.78 -13.21 -2.40
CA ARG A 268 -11.83 -11.74 -2.51
C ARG A 268 -11.59 -11.24 -3.93
N ILE A 269 -10.65 -11.86 -4.64
CA ILE A 269 -10.34 -11.56 -6.04
C ILE A 269 -11.56 -11.86 -6.91
N GLN A 270 -12.20 -13.03 -6.71
CA GLN A 270 -13.44 -13.36 -7.41
C GLN A 270 -14.55 -12.33 -7.12
N ALA A 271 -14.76 -11.99 -5.85
CA ALA A 271 -15.73 -10.95 -5.50
C ALA A 271 -15.40 -9.58 -6.12
N ALA A 272 -14.12 -9.25 -6.33
CA ALA A 272 -13.72 -8.02 -7.01
C ALA A 272 -14.05 -8.06 -8.50
N LEU A 273 -13.80 -9.19 -9.18
CA LEU A 273 -14.17 -9.42 -10.58
C LEU A 273 -15.69 -9.34 -10.77
N ASP A 274 -16.45 -9.94 -9.85
CA ASP A 274 -17.92 -9.91 -9.87
C ASP A 274 -18.50 -8.51 -9.51
N GLY A 275 -17.65 -7.57 -9.08
CA GLY A 275 -18.06 -6.25 -8.62
C GLY A 275 -18.83 -6.24 -7.30
N THR A 276 -18.74 -7.32 -6.51
CA THR A 276 -19.45 -7.50 -5.23
C THR A 276 -18.57 -7.21 -4.01
N LEU A 277 -17.24 -7.15 -4.18
CA LEU A 277 -16.31 -6.88 -3.09
C LEU A 277 -16.52 -5.47 -2.54
N LYS A 278 -16.78 -5.40 -1.23
CA LYS A 278 -16.88 -4.13 -0.49
C LYS A 278 -15.48 -3.67 -0.09
N VAL A 279 -15.12 -2.47 -0.51
CA VAL A 279 -13.89 -1.78 -0.10
C VAL A 279 -14.22 -0.39 0.44
N ARG A 280 -13.34 0.16 1.26
CA ARG A 280 -13.41 1.57 1.66
C ARG A 280 -13.09 2.43 0.42
N PRO A 281 -13.98 3.35 0.00
CA PRO A 281 -13.70 4.21 -1.15
C PRO A 281 -12.48 5.11 -0.90
N MET A 282 -11.64 5.26 -1.92
CA MET A 282 -10.52 6.20 -1.93
C MET A 282 -10.97 7.62 -1.54
N ASN A 283 -10.18 8.28 -0.70
CA ASN A 283 -10.42 9.63 -0.16
C ASN A 283 -11.68 9.78 0.69
N LYS A 284 -12.34 8.67 1.09
CA LYS A 284 -13.41 8.77 2.09
C LYS A 284 -12.81 9.40 3.36
N PRO A 285 -13.45 10.41 3.98
CA PRO A 285 -12.96 10.96 5.24
C PRO A 285 -12.98 9.91 6.34
N LYS A 286 -12.09 10.05 7.33
CA LYS A 286 -12.19 9.26 8.57
C LYS A 286 -13.47 9.64 9.32
N TYR A 287 -13.98 8.68 10.07
CA TYR A 287 -15.13 8.96 10.92
C TYR A 287 -14.66 9.80 12.11
N GLU A 288 -15.18 11.02 12.21
CA GLU A 288 -15.05 11.83 13.42
C GLU A 288 -16.29 11.61 14.29
N PRO A 289 -16.13 11.14 15.54
CA PRO A 289 -17.26 11.00 16.44
C PRO A 289 -17.87 12.38 16.71
N ALA A 290 -19.17 12.53 16.43
CA ALA A 290 -19.92 13.70 16.85
C ALA A 290 -19.75 13.87 18.37
N THR A 291 -19.45 15.10 18.79
CA THR A 291 -19.20 15.53 20.19
C THR A 291 -20.33 15.16 21.17
N ARG A 292 -21.48 14.69 20.70
CA ARG A 292 -22.63 14.28 21.53
C ARG A 292 -22.70 12.78 21.85
N LYS A 293 -21.78 11.93 21.39
CA LYS A 293 -21.76 10.52 21.81
C LYS A 293 -21.17 10.38 23.22
N LYS A 294 -21.83 9.64 24.11
CA LYS A 294 -21.39 9.37 25.50
C LYS A 294 -19.91 8.92 25.61
N MET A 295 -19.40 8.20 24.60
CA MET A 295 -18.01 7.72 24.54
C MET A 295 -16.99 8.80 24.10
N ALA A 296 -17.44 9.91 23.51
CA ALA A 296 -16.59 11.03 23.13
C ALA A 296 -16.39 12.03 24.29
N ASN A 297 -17.19 11.92 25.36
CA ASN A 297 -17.02 12.71 26.56
C ASN A 297 -15.85 12.14 27.36
N ASN A 298 -14.89 12.99 27.74
CA ASN A 298 -13.80 12.59 28.63
C ASN A 298 -14.35 12.40 30.05
N PRO A 299 -14.37 11.19 30.62
CA PRO A 299 -14.91 10.97 31.96
C PRO A 299 -14.01 11.52 33.07
N TRP A 300 -12.81 11.99 32.73
CA TRP A 300 -11.80 12.49 33.67
C TRP A 300 -11.69 14.02 33.67
N LEU A 301 -12.40 14.72 32.78
CA LEU A 301 -12.44 16.18 32.73
C LEU A 301 -13.88 16.68 32.91
N PRO A 302 -14.09 17.82 33.59
CA PRO A 302 -15.40 18.47 33.62
C PRO A 302 -15.85 18.82 32.19
N ALA A 303 -17.16 18.72 31.92
CA ALA A 303 -17.73 19.00 30.58
C ALA A 303 -17.45 20.43 30.07
N GLU A 304 -17.07 21.34 30.96
CA GLU A 304 -16.84 22.77 30.70
C GLU A 304 -15.45 23.08 30.12
N GLU A 305 -14.48 22.16 30.18
CA GLU A 305 -13.14 22.37 29.60
C GLU A 305 -13.04 22.04 28.10
N PHE A 306 -14.11 21.52 27.49
CA PHE A 306 -14.22 21.31 26.04
C PHE A 306 -14.86 22.53 25.36
N LEU A 307 -14.23 23.70 25.46
CA LEU A 307 -14.52 24.78 24.51
C LEU A 307 -13.75 24.49 23.22
N PRO A 308 -14.41 24.37 22.05
CA PRO A 308 -13.68 24.40 20.78
C PRO A 308 -12.92 25.73 20.70
N PRO A 309 -11.74 25.78 20.05
CA PRO A 309 -11.05 27.05 19.86
C PRO A 309 -12.01 28.02 19.18
N GLU A 310 -12.26 29.16 19.82
CA GLU A 310 -13.05 30.25 19.24
C GLU A 310 -12.44 30.62 17.89
N HIS A 311 -13.26 30.57 16.84
CA HIS A 311 -12.90 30.97 15.48
C HIS A 311 -13.05 32.48 15.29
#